data_AF-A0A6V8LVK9-F1
#
_entry.id   AF-A0A6V8LVK9-F1
#
_cell.length_a   1.000
_cell.length_b   1.000
_cell.length_c   1.000
_cell.angle_alpha   90.00
_cell.angle_beta   90.00
_cell.angle_gamma   90.00
#
_symmetry.space_group_name_H-M   'P 1'
#
loop_
_entity.id
_entity.type
_entity.pdbx_description
1 polymer ?
#
loop_
_entity_poly.entity_id
_entity_poly.type
_entity_poly.pdbx_seq_one_letter_code
_entity_poly.pdbx_strand_id
1 'polypeptide(L)'
;MSFNWEQAFCDATGPSGFAARARDVKNGDLLALKDFLDLVHAKHALLEPYFTTKNYPVVENRELLPSFEVDLYEYKELPGFSMVVLPRRLAYFQEIFQYDILHSPESVPEAERKANPALAERIRQTNLNALTLRIPKQDQDRFRQRHQGADITSLENYPELLPTLLHMERAHVLALDSADRFTLAGVYSSFPSYLDTELKQFGLRIGKFKAGDDALYERNRLFVYQFLMELYGFPIVSERRTSAAMFARRLHRSGESFLVRVLGQSDRTITTLYSHPDAKHYPRVEKLALVSVHEHFKDTVKLLREGGYFVDEERRVVVLRVVYNQHKYDPDNVRQDRALSVVRQEVLHPVTGVALSGLNIIKDSYSMFLRLNDIVRGEYHGRVVYKRHEIVEGTETDEKRLKFLHCWLTKHQRRIISYSDDFYANVVKVLDGYLLSPDNYERFTPMRGLHQEVWSKYSYIQQARKVKTLEDLLGRRLRGQKLSYLAMLSQFTEIVSDLKFEMANYFHELVERVLKMGDTLLQDRYIQKNFVGRKDEELSPYGQQIKKMYARLVSLLDEFERIRKLRTEPPRAQQAVTL
;
A
#
# COMPACT_ATOMS: atom_id res chain seq x y z
N MET A 1 -13.84 26.65 19.89
CA MET A 1 -12.79 26.16 20.81
C MET A 1 -11.88 25.27 20.00
N SER A 2 -10.55 25.40 20.14
CA SER A 2 -9.61 24.49 19.50
C SER A 2 -9.67 23.11 20.18
N PHE A 3 -9.79 22.04 19.40
CA PHE A 3 -9.77 20.67 19.90
C PHE A 3 -8.45 20.35 20.64
N ASN A 4 -8.52 19.56 21.72
CA ASN A 4 -7.37 19.01 22.45
C ASN A 4 -7.45 17.47 22.46
N TRP A 5 -6.31 16.77 22.37
CA TRP A 5 -6.26 15.31 22.37
C TRP A 5 -6.85 14.67 23.64
N GLU A 6 -6.85 15.36 24.78
CA GLU A 6 -7.48 14.88 26.02
C GLU A 6 -8.98 14.66 25.83
N GLN A 7 -9.62 15.51 25.01
CA GLN A 7 -11.03 15.45 24.63
C GLN A 7 -11.32 14.41 23.53
N ALA A 8 -10.29 13.74 23.01
CA ALA A 8 -10.46 12.76 21.95
C ALA A 8 -11.36 11.61 22.42
N PHE A 9 -12.39 11.35 21.61
CA PHE A 9 -13.34 10.24 21.77
C PHE A 9 -14.16 10.25 23.09
N CYS A 10 -14.25 11.39 23.78
CA CYS A 10 -15.01 11.51 25.03
C CYS A 10 -16.49 11.13 24.85
N ASP A 11 -17.14 11.59 23.76
CA ASP A 11 -18.54 11.24 23.50
C ASP A 11 -18.70 9.78 23.03
N ALA A 12 -17.67 9.24 22.37
CA ALA A 12 -17.65 7.84 21.92
C ALA A 12 -17.57 6.85 23.09
N THR A 13 -17.00 7.30 24.21
CA THR A 13 -16.69 6.48 25.38
C THR A 13 -17.58 6.77 26.58
N GLY A 14 -18.29 7.91 26.57
CA GLY A 14 -19.19 8.34 27.63
C GLY A 14 -18.46 8.72 28.93
N PRO A 15 -19.20 8.95 30.02
CA PRO A 15 -18.65 9.45 31.29
C PRO A 15 -17.67 8.47 31.97
N SER A 16 -17.74 7.18 31.63
CA SER A 16 -16.85 6.14 32.16
C SER A 16 -15.62 5.88 31.28
N GLY A 17 -15.42 6.68 30.24
CA GLY A 17 -14.26 6.59 29.36
C GLY A 17 -14.08 5.22 28.69
N PHE A 18 -12.86 4.93 28.27
CA PHE A 18 -12.56 3.70 27.51
C PHE A 18 -12.85 2.41 28.29
N ALA A 19 -12.88 2.44 29.61
CA ALA A 19 -13.21 1.26 30.43
C ALA A 19 -14.65 0.76 30.19
N ALA A 20 -15.62 1.64 29.95
CA ALA A 20 -16.97 1.21 29.57
C ALA A 20 -16.96 0.51 28.21
N ARG A 21 -16.30 1.11 27.21
CA ARG A 21 -16.25 0.54 25.86
C ARG A 21 -15.45 -0.76 25.78
N ALA A 22 -14.43 -0.92 26.63
CA ALA A 22 -13.73 -2.20 26.80
C ALA A 22 -14.66 -3.31 27.29
N ARG A 23 -15.60 -3.00 28.21
CA ARG A 23 -16.59 -3.96 28.72
C ARG A 23 -17.64 -4.37 27.69
N ASP A 24 -17.85 -3.56 26.66
CA ASP A 24 -18.74 -3.88 25.55
C ASP A 24 -18.12 -4.89 24.57
N VAL A 25 -16.80 -5.09 24.61
CA VAL A 25 -16.11 -6.14 23.84
C VAL A 25 -16.32 -7.49 24.53
N LYS A 26 -17.29 -8.26 24.03
CA LYS A 26 -17.71 -9.54 24.62
C LYS A 26 -17.48 -10.71 23.69
N ASN A 27 -17.44 -11.91 24.27
CA ASN A 27 -17.46 -13.20 23.56
C ASN A 27 -16.35 -13.34 22.50
N GLY A 28 -15.18 -12.75 22.76
CA GLY A 28 -14.06 -12.75 21.80
C GLY A 28 -14.35 -12.10 20.45
N ASP A 29 -15.30 -11.16 20.36
CA ASP A 29 -15.60 -10.45 19.11
C ASP A 29 -14.40 -9.59 18.66
N LEU A 30 -13.71 -10.08 17.62
CA LEU A 30 -12.53 -9.45 17.06
C LEU A 30 -12.83 -8.09 16.41
N LEU A 31 -14.02 -7.89 15.84
CA LEU A 31 -14.39 -6.61 15.21
C LEU A 31 -14.73 -5.56 16.27
N ALA A 32 -15.48 -5.95 17.32
CA ALA A 32 -15.73 -5.07 18.45
C ALA A 32 -14.40 -4.64 19.14
N LEU A 33 -13.46 -5.58 19.31
CA LEU A 33 -12.13 -5.26 19.82
C LEU A 33 -11.38 -4.32 18.87
N LYS A 34 -11.40 -4.56 17.56
CA LYS A 34 -10.74 -3.69 16.58
C LYS A 34 -11.27 -2.26 16.67
N ASP A 35 -12.58 -2.07 16.78
CA ASP A 35 -13.19 -0.74 16.89
C ASP A 35 -12.78 -0.03 18.18
N PHE A 36 -12.71 -0.75 19.31
CA PHE A 36 -12.14 -0.23 20.55
C PHE A 36 -10.68 0.21 20.36
N LEU A 37 -9.85 -0.66 19.76
CA LEU A 37 -8.44 -0.41 19.52
C LEU A 37 -8.19 0.73 18.52
N ASP A 38 -9.07 0.93 17.53
CA ASP A 38 -8.96 2.07 16.59
C ASP A 38 -9.03 3.40 17.34
N LEU A 39 -9.94 3.53 18.31
CA LEU A 39 -10.11 4.74 19.10
C LEU A 39 -8.96 4.93 20.10
N VAL A 40 -8.60 3.89 20.85
CA VAL A 40 -7.53 3.95 21.86
C VAL A 40 -6.19 4.27 21.20
N HIS A 41 -5.84 3.58 20.12
CA HIS A 41 -4.59 3.85 19.41
C HIS A 41 -4.61 5.21 18.68
N ALA A 42 -5.75 5.65 18.12
CA ALA A 42 -5.83 6.99 17.54
C ALA A 42 -5.58 8.07 18.60
N LYS A 43 -6.13 7.93 19.81
CA LYS A 43 -5.92 8.88 20.90
C LYS A 43 -4.45 8.94 21.32
N HIS A 44 -3.88 7.81 21.73
CA HIS A 44 -2.56 7.79 22.38
C HIS A 44 -1.39 7.70 21.41
N ALA A 45 -1.59 7.10 20.23
CA ALA A 45 -0.49 6.85 19.30
C ALA A 45 -0.44 7.84 18.12
N LEU A 46 -1.52 8.60 17.88
CA LEU A 46 -1.58 9.60 16.81
C LEU A 46 -1.87 11.00 17.33
N LEU A 47 -2.98 11.20 18.04
CA LEU A 47 -3.44 12.52 18.50
C LEU A 47 -2.54 13.08 19.60
N GLU A 48 -2.29 12.34 20.67
CA GLU A 48 -1.41 12.79 21.76
C GLU A 48 -0.01 13.21 21.25
N PRO A 49 0.70 12.41 20.42
CA PRO A 49 1.94 12.85 19.78
C PRO A 49 1.80 14.08 18.88
N TYR A 50 0.68 14.25 18.17
CA TYR A 50 0.45 15.43 17.33
C TYR A 50 0.47 16.73 18.12
N PHE A 51 -0.10 16.73 19.32
CA PHE A 51 -0.17 17.91 20.19
C PHE A 51 1.07 18.10 21.07
N THR A 52 1.79 17.03 21.39
CA THR A 52 2.94 17.08 22.31
C THR A 52 4.29 17.17 21.61
N THR A 53 4.42 16.64 20.39
CA THR A 53 5.66 16.69 19.61
C THR A 53 5.72 17.94 18.74
N LYS A 54 6.78 18.74 18.92
CA LYS A 54 7.02 19.91 18.08
C LYS A 54 7.20 19.49 16.62
N ASN A 55 6.50 20.18 15.71
CA ASN A 55 6.55 19.95 14.27
C ASN A 55 6.18 18.50 13.86
N TYR A 56 5.13 17.94 14.47
CA TYR A 56 4.65 16.59 14.11
C TYR A 56 4.49 16.45 12.58
N PRO A 57 5.14 15.45 11.96
CA PRO A 57 5.08 15.22 10.52
C PRO A 57 3.75 14.58 10.11
N VAL A 58 2.76 15.37 9.72
CA VAL A 58 1.47 14.84 9.23
C VAL A 58 1.66 13.99 7.98
N VAL A 59 0.91 12.88 7.84
CA VAL A 59 0.99 12.00 6.68
C VAL A 59 0.42 12.70 5.45
N GLU A 60 1.16 12.70 4.35
CA GLU A 60 0.62 13.19 3.09
C GLU A 60 -0.33 12.16 2.46
N ASN A 61 -1.41 12.64 1.83
CA ASN A 61 -2.38 11.81 1.09
C ASN A 61 -1.73 10.73 0.21
N ARG A 62 -0.59 11.06 -0.42
CA ARG A 62 0.12 10.17 -1.35
C ARG A 62 0.78 8.97 -0.71
N GLU A 63 1.11 9.04 0.57
CA GLU A 63 1.80 7.98 1.31
C GLU A 63 0.87 6.82 1.63
N LEU A 64 -0.43 7.11 1.70
CA LEU A 64 -1.49 6.12 1.85
C LEU A 64 -1.91 5.49 0.52
N LEU A 65 -1.30 5.86 -0.61
CA LEU A 65 -1.62 5.25 -1.89
C LEU A 65 -0.85 3.94 -2.12
N PRO A 66 -1.47 2.94 -2.77
CA PRO A 66 -0.85 1.67 -3.14
C PRO A 66 0.38 1.81 -4.04
N SER A 67 1.55 2.04 -3.49
CA SER A 67 2.85 2.04 -4.19
C SER A 67 3.87 2.51 -3.16
N PHE A 68 3.80 1.92 -1.96
CA PHE A 68 4.46 2.46 -0.78
C PHE A 68 5.94 2.64 -1.09
N GLU A 69 6.37 3.89 -1.12
CA GLU A 69 7.77 4.20 -1.25
C GLU A 69 8.48 3.76 0.02
N VAL A 70 9.76 3.49 -0.13
CA VAL A 70 10.63 3.33 1.02
C VAL A 70 10.87 4.73 1.58
N ASP A 71 10.10 5.11 2.60
CA ASP A 71 10.49 6.24 3.44
C ASP A 71 11.59 5.75 4.38
N LEU A 72 12.84 6.04 4.02
CA LEU A 72 14.01 5.66 4.79
C LEU A 72 14.16 6.50 6.07
N TYR A 73 13.39 7.58 6.22
CA TYR A 73 13.51 8.45 7.37
C TYR A 73 12.66 7.96 8.54
N GLU A 74 13.30 7.65 9.67
CA GLU A 74 12.62 7.28 10.91
C GLU A 74 12.54 8.46 11.88
N TYR A 75 11.31 8.83 12.24
CA TYR A 75 11.00 9.81 13.28
C TYR A 75 11.09 9.14 14.65
N LYS A 76 12.31 9.03 15.19
CA LYS A 76 12.62 8.26 16.41
C LYS A 76 11.88 8.76 17.66
N GLU A 77 11.50 10.03 17.67
CA GLU A 77 10.72 10.69 18.72
C GLU A 77 9.24 10.30 18.72
N LEU A 78 8.74 9.72 17.63
CA LEU A 78 7.34 9.28 17.54
C LEU A 78 7.17 7.87 18.11
N PRO A 79 5.97 7.53 18.63
CA PRO A 79 5.71 6.19 19.12
C PRO A 79 5.75 5.16 17.99
N GLY A 80 6.05 3.92 18.34
CA GLY A 80 5.97 2.79 17.42
C GLY A 80 5.75 1.49 18.17
N PHE A 81 4.86 0.64 17.66
CA PHE A 81 4.53 -0.61 18.33
C PHE A 81 4.22 -1.72 17.34
N SER A 82 4.16 -2.94 17.85
CA SER A 82 3.56 -4.08 17.17
C SER A 82 2.66 -4.82 18.14
N MET A 83 1.61 -5.42 17.62
CA MET A 83 0.65 -6.15 18.43
C MET A 83 0.11 -7.31 17.62
N VAL A 84 -0.12 -8.44 18.30
CA VAL A 84 -0.97 -9.53 17.79
C VAL A 84 -2.14 -9.74 18.75
N VAL A 85 -3.29 -10.01 18.19
CA VAL A 85 -4.50 -10.44 18.87
C VAL A 85 -4.90 -11.79 18.32
N LEU A 86 -5.12 -12.74 19.23
CA LEU A 86 -5.64 -14.06 18.91
C LEU A 86 -6.98 -14.22 19.66
N PRO A 87 -8.14 -14.33 18.99
CA PRO A 87 -9.45 -14.52 19.62
C PRO A 87 -9.63 -15.99 20.05
N ARG A 88 -8.63 -16.51 20.76
CA ARG A 88 -8.59 -17.83 21.40
C ARG A 88 -7.68 -17.76 22.62
N ARG A 89 -7.76 -18.77 23.47
CA ARG A 89 -6.81 -18.97 24.56
C ARG A 89 -5.45 -19.41 23.97
N LEU A 90 -4.37 -18.98 24.61
CA LEU A 90 -3.02 -19.33 24.16
C LEU A 90 -2.58 -20.65 24.78
N ALA A 91 -1.96 -21.49 23.95
CA ALA A 91 -1.31 -22.71 24.38
C ALA A 91 0.20 -22.46 24.32
N TYR A 92 0.78 -21.96 25.40
CA TYR A 92 2.16 -21.41 25.44
C TYR A 92 3.21 -22.26 24.72
N PHE A 93 3.18 -23.59 24.93
CA PHE A 93 4.12 -24.51 24.31
C PHE A 93 3.94 -24.68 22.79
N GLN A 94 2.72 -24.51 22.29
CA GLN A 94 2.35 -24.69 20.89
C GLN A 94 2.41 -23.39 20.08
N GLU A 95 2.54 -22.24 20.75
CA GLU A 95 2.63 -20.95 20.05
C GLU A 95 3.90 -20.88 19.19
N ILE A 96 3.74 -20.39 17.96
CA ILE A 96 4.83 -20.28 16.97
C ILE A 96 5.72 -19.04 17.18
N PHE A 97 5.60 -18.38 18.34
CA PHE A 97 6.29 -17.14 18.68
C PHE A 97 6.57 -17.07 20.18
N GLN A 98 7.57 -16.29 20.58
CA GLN A 98 8.03 -16.18 21.97
C GLN A 98 7.60 -14.83 22.56
N TYR A 99 7.20 -14.83 23.84
CA TYR A 99 6.74 -13.65 24.58
C TYR A 99 6.86 -13.90 26.09
N ASP A 100 6.89 -12.81 26.86
CA ASP A 100 6.76 -12.90 28.32
C ASP A 100 5.29 -13.03 28.68
N ILE A 101 4.96 -14.09 29.41
CA ILE A 101 3.58 -14.46 29.74
C ILE A 101 3.05 -13.55 30.85
N LEU A 102 1.83 -13.06 30.67
CA LEU A 102 1.04 -12.40 31.70
C LEU A 102 -0.23 -13.22 31.95
N HIS A 103 -0.62 -13.33 33.21
CA HIS A 103 -1.77 -14.15 33.62
C HIS A 103 -2.92 -13.27 34.10
N SER A 104 -4.10 -13.43 33.52
CA SER A 104 -5.29 -12.76 34.05
C SER A 104 -5.64 -13.32 35.43
N PRO A 105 -5.77 -12.47 36.48
CA PRO A 105 -6.27 -12.90 37.79
C PRO A 105 -7.66 -13.53 37.72
N GLU A 106 -8.46 -13.16 36.70
CA GLU A 106 -9.79 -13.70 36.49
C GLU A 106 -9.79 -15.09 35.87
N SER A 107 -8.64 -15.56 35.37
CA SER A 107 -8.47 -16.93 34.88
C SER A 107 -8.43 -17.99 35.98
N VAL A 108 -8.27 -17.56 37.24
CA VAL A 108 -8.34 -18.46 38.39
C VAL A 108 -9.81 -18.77 38.70
N PRO A 109 -10.19 -20.06 38.89
CA PRO A 109 -11.54 -20.42 39.30
C PRO A 109 -11.99 -19.67 40.54
N GLU A 110 -13.26 -19.27 40.60
CA GLU A 110 -13.79 -18.47 41.73
C GLU A 110 -13.62 -19.18 43.08
N ALA A 111 -13.77 -20.51 43.10
CA ALA A 111 -13.56 -21.34 44.29
C ALA A 111 -12.11 -21.23 44.81
N GLU A 112 -11.12 -21.27 43.91
CA GLU A 112 -9.70 -21.13 44.26
C GLU A 112 -9.35 -19.70 44.68
N ARG A 113 -9.94 -18.69 44.03
CA ARG A 113 -9.81 -17.28 44.45
C ARG A 113 -10.37 -17.05 45.85
N LYS A 114 -11.52 -17.65 46.18
CA LYS A 114 -12.12 -17.58 47.51
C LYS A 114 -11.29 -18.34 48.56
N ALA A 115 -10.76 -19.51 48.19
CA ALA A 115 -9.91 -20.32 49.08
C ALA A 115 -8.53 -19.67 49.34
N ASN A 116 -8.00 -18.90 48.38
CA ASN A 116 -6.74 -18.17 48.53
C ASN A 116 -6.85 -16.74 47.99
N PRO A 117 -7.38 -15.80 48.79
CA PRO A 117 -7.54 -14.41 48.38
C PRO A 117 -6.24 -13.71 48.00
N ALA A 118 -5.09 -14.17 48.52
CA ALA A 118 -3.77 -13.63 48.20
C ALA A 118 -3.25 -14.05 46.81
N LEU A 119 -3.83 -15.08 46.19
CA LEU A 119 -3.39 -15.58 44.89
C LEU A 119 -3.55 -14.53 43.78
N ALA A 120 -4.71 -13.87 43.73
CA ALA A 120 -4.98 -12.82 42.74
C ALA A 120 -3.98 -11.65 42.88
N GLU A 121 -3.63 -11.28 44.11
CA GLU A 121 -2.65 -10.23 44.37
C GLU A 121 -1.24 -10.65 43.97
N ARG A 122 -0.84 -11.90 44.24
CA ARG A 122 0.44 -12.44 43.76
C ARG A 122 0.52 -12.44 42.24
N ILE A 123 -0.56 -12.80 41.55
CA ILE A 123 -0.61 -12.75 40.07
C ILE A 123 -0.41 -11.32 39.57
N ARG A 124 -1.14 -10.35 40.15
CA ARG A 124 -0.97 -8.92 39.80
C ARG A 124 0.47 -8.45 40.00
N GLN A 125 1.07 -8.78 41.14
CA GLN A 125 2.46 -8.41 41.45
C GLN A 125 3.46 -9.07 40.48
N THR A 126 3.28 -10.35 40.17
CA THR A 126 4.13 -11.06 39.19
C THR A 126 4.02 -10.43 37.80
N ASN A 127 2.81 -10.14 37.32
CA ASN A 127 2.59 -9.47 36.04
C ASN A 127 3.25 -8.08 36.01
N LEU A 128 3.04 -7.29 37.07
CA LEU A 128 3.62 -5.96 37.19
C LEU A 128 5.15 -6.03 37.17
N ASN A 129 5.74 -6.98 37.88
CA ASN A 129 7.18 -7.21 37.87
C ASN A 129 7.70 -7.63 36.49
N ALA A 130 7.02 -8.56 35.83
CA ALA A 130 7.39 -9.02 34.49
C ALA A 130 7.42 -7.87 33.48
N LEU A 131 6.40 -7.02 33.47
CA LEU A 131 6.37 -5.84 32.60
C LEU A 131 7.42 -4.80 32.98
N THR A 132 7.61 -4.56 34.29
CA THR A 132 8.59 -3.58 34.79
C THR A 132 10.02 -3.90 34.35
N LEU A 133 10.37 -5.19 34.24
CA LEU A 133 11.69 -5.62 33.74
C LEU A 133 11.96 -5.23 32.28
N ARG A 134 10.93 -4.86 31.51
CA ARG A 134 11.05 -4.42 30.12
C ARG A 134 11.02 -2.90 29.95
N ILE A 135 10.94 -2.16 31.05
CA ILE A 135 10.93 -0.69 31.09
C ILE A 135 12.31 -0.18 31.51
N PRO A 136 12.79 0.97 30.99
CA PRO A 136 14.03 1.60 31.45
C PRO A 136 14.06 1.78 32.97
N LYS A 137 15.22 1.51 33.60
CA LYS A 137 15.39 1.51 35.07
C LYS A 137 14.86 2.76 35.75
N GLN A 138 15.06 3.93 35.14
CA GLN A 138 14.64 5.23 35.68
C GLN A 138 13.12 5.38 35.79
N ASP A 139 12.34 4.65 34.99
CA ASP A 139 10.88 4.75 34.94
C ASP A 139 10.19 3.63 35.73
N GLN A 140 10.95 2.64 36.22
CA GLN A 140 10.40 1.45 36.88
C GLN A 140 9.65 1.75 38.18
N ASP A 141 10.21 2.59 39.05
CA ASP A 141 9.58 2.89 40.35
C ASP A 141 8.30 3.69 40.18
N ARG A 142 8.32 4.67 39.26
CA ARG A 142 7.12 5.44 38.89
C ARG A 142 6.04 4.53 38.31
N PHE A 143 6.42 3.59 37.44
CA PHE A 143 5.49 2.63 36.85
C PHE A 143 4.86 1.71 37.91
N ARG A 144 5.67 1.16 38.83
CA ARG A 144 5.18 0.33 39.93
C ARG A 144 4.18 1.07 40.81
N GLN A 145 4.52 2.30 41.21
CA GLN A 145 3.64 3.14 42.05
C GLN A 145 2.32 3.43 41.35
N ARG A 146 2.36 3.75 40.05
CA ARG A 146 1.16 4.09 39.27
C ARG A 146 0.19 2.91 39.12
N HIS A 147 0.71 1.70 38.88
CA HIS A 147 -0.11 0.51 38.62
C HIS A 147 -0.18 -0.46 39.80
N GLN A 148 0.16 0.01 41.00
CA GLN A 148 0.09 -0.81 42.21
C GLN A 148 -1.36 -1.23 42.48
N GLY A 149 -1.59 -2.53 42.64
CA GLY A 149 -2.93 -3.10 42.89
C GLY A 149 -3.87 -3.11 41.68
N ALA A 150 -3.49 -2.47 40.56
CA ALA A 150 -4.24 -2.52 39.32
C ALA A 150 -4.02 -3.86 38.58
N ASP A 151 -5.05 -4.34 37.89
CA ASP A 151 -4.89 -5.47 36.97
C ASP A 151 -4.45 -4.96 35.59
N ILE A 152 -3.14 -4.97 35.35
CA ILE A 152 -2.55 -4.53 34.08
C ILE A 152 -2.92 -5.43 32.88
N THR A 153 -3.54 -6.59 33.13
CA THR A 153 -3.95 -7.51 32.06
C THR A 153 -5.36 -7.24 31.54
N SER A 154 -6.18 -6.53 32.31
CA SER A 154 -7.55 -6.19 31.93
C SER A 154 -7.60 -5.23 30.74
N LEU A 155 -8.51 -5.49 29.80
CA LEU A 155 -8.75 -4.61 28.65
C LEU A 155 -9.21 -3.20 29.08
N GLU A 156 -9.88 -3.09 30.24
CA GLU A 156 -10.32 -1.80 30.80
C GLU A 156 -9.15 -0.88 31.15
N ASN A 157 -8.03 -1.47 31.60
CA ASN A 157 -6.81 -0.76 31.99
C ASN A 157 -5.81 -0.61 30.83
N TYR A 158 -6.08 -1.24 29.68
CA TYR A 158 -5.23 -1.17 28.49
C TYR A 158 -4.92 0.26 28.02
N PRO A 159 -5.89 1.21 27.96
CA PRO A 159 -5.60 2.58 27.54
C PRO A 159 -4.58 3.28 28.44
N GLU A 160 -4.62 3.03 29.75
CA GLU A 160 -3.68 3.63 30.69
C GLU A 160 -2.27 3.02 30.56
N LEU A 161 -2.20 1.74 30.19
CA LEU A 161 -0.94 1.03 29.99
C LEU A 161 -0.28 1.33 28.64
N LEU A 162 -1.09 1.71 27.63
CA LEU A 162 -0.62 1.90 26.26
C LEU A 162 0.59 2.85 26.14
N PRO A 163 0.65 4.02 26.82
CA PRO A 163 1.85 4.86 26.78
C PRO A 163 3.14 4.11 27.11
N THR A 164 3.12 3.18 28.07
CA THR A 164 4.29 2.33 28.37
C THR A 164 4.57 1.33 27.25
N LEU A 165 3.54 0.70 26.70
CA LEU A 165 3.68 -0.28 25.60
C LEU A 165 4.22 0.36 24.31
N LEU A 166 3.89 1.62 24.05
CA LEU A 166 4.36 2.36 22.87
C LEU A 166 5.88 2.62 22.86
N HIS A 167 6.54 2.48 24.01
CA HIS A 167 7.99 2.60 24.14
C HIS A 167 8.71 1.24 24.13
N MET A 168 7.96 0.13 24.02
CA MET A 168 8.55 -1.19 23.92
C MET A 168 9.00 -1.48 22.49
N GLU A 169 10.18 -2.08 22.33
CA GLU A 169 10.72 -2.40 21.00
C GLU A 169 9.94 -3.53 20.31
N ARG A 170 9.46 -4.49 21.11
CA ARG A 170 8.81 -5.74 20.69
C ARG A 170 7.30 -5.72 20.90
N ALA A 171 6.62 -6.69 20.31
CA ALA A 171 5.17 -6.68 20.26
C ALA A 171 4.50 -7.02 21.61
N HIS A 172 3.25 -6.60 21.79
CA HIS A 172 2.38 -7.11 22.86
C HIS A 172 1.28 -8.02 22.30
N VAL A 173 0.70 -8.85 23.17
CA VAL A 173 -0.18 -9.96 22.80
C VAL A 173 -1.50 -9.81 23.55
N LEU A 174 -2.61 -9.69 22.82
CA LEU A 174 -3.94 -9.87 23.39
C LEU A 174 -4.49 -11.25 23.05
N ALA A 175 -5.10 -11.91 24.02
CA ALA A 175 -5.76 -13.18 23.81
C ALA A 175 -6.96 -13.36 24.74
N LEU A 176 -7.75 -14.40 24.50
CA LEU A 176 -8.87 -14.72 25.38
C LEU A 176 -8.39 -15.36 26.69
N ASP A 177 -8.98 -14.92 27.79
CA ASP A 177 -8.84 -15.54 29.10
C ASP A 177 -9.79 -16.74 29.26
N SER A 178 -9.89 -17.28 30.48
CA SER A 178 -10.81 -18.39 30.78
C SER A 178 -12.30 -18.04 30.70
N ALA A 179 -12.63 -16.75 30.67
CA ALA A 179 -13.98 -16.20 30.58
C ALA A 179 -14.30 -15.64 29.18
N ASP A 180 -13.47 -15.97 28.18
CA ASP A 180 -13.58 -15.54 26.79
C ASP A 180 -13.61 -14.01 26.61
N ARG A 181 -12.91 -13.31 27.50
CA ARG A 181 -12.63 -11.87 27.41
C ARG A 181 -11.21 -11.64 26.94
N PHE A 182 -11.00 -10.61 26.13
CA PHE A 182 -9.66 -10.22 25.73
C PHE A 182 -8.88 -9.66 26.92
N THR A 183 -7.65 -10.13 27.07
CA THR A 183 -6.71 -9.67 28.09
C THR A 183 -5.33 -9.50 27.46
N LEU A 184 -4.50 -8.66 28.06
CA LEU A 184 -3.08 -8.59 27.75
C LEU A 184 -2.39 -9.85 28.29
N ALA A 185 -2.28 -10.84 27.42
CA ALA A 185 -1.76 -12.18 27.72
C ALA A 185 -0.22 -12.24 27.66
N GLY A 186 0.42 -11.22 27.09
CA GLY A 186 1.86 -11.17 27.05
C GLY A 186 2.45 -9.90 26.45
N VAL A 187 3.74 -9.72 26.70
CA VAL A 187 4.54 -8.59 26.23
C VAL A 187 5.87 -9.07 25.67
N TYR A 188 6.61 -8.16 25.03
CA TYR A 188 7.95 -8.43 24.50
C TYR A 188 7.99 -9.59 23.47
N SER A 189 6.94 -9.68 22.67
CA SER A 189 6.68 -10.74 21.71
C SER A 189 7.50 -10.60 20.41
N SER A 190 7.94 -11.75 19.88
CA SER A 190 8.84 -11.85 18.73
C SER A 190 8.15 -12.51 17.55
N PHE A 191 7.85 -11.75 16.50
CA PHE A 191 7.20 -12.26 15.30
C PHE A 191 8.20 -12.96 14.38
N PRO A 192 8.02 -14.26 14.06
CA PRO A 192 8.90 -14.96 13.13
C PRO A 192 8.68 -14.48 11.69
N SER A 193 9.76 -14.12 10.99
CA SER A 193 9.67 -13.55 9.63
C SER A 193 9.91 -14.56 8.50
N TYR A 194 10.89 -15.48 8.61
CA TYR A 194 11.27 -16.43 7.55
C TYR A 194 11.30 -15.83 6.13
N LEU A 195 11.78 -14.58 6.03
CA LEU A 195 11.59 -13.73 4.84
C LEU A 195 12.14 -14.38 3.55
N ASP A 196 13.36 -14.91 3.60
CA ASP A 196 14.02 -15.49 2.42
C ASP A 196 13.18 -16.65 1.83
N THR A 197 12.70 -17.54 2.69
CA THR A 197 11.84 -18.66 2.28
C THR A 197 10.53 -18.18 1.68
N GLU A 198 9.86 -17.22 2.32
CA GLU A 198 8.60 -16.66 1.81
C GLU A 198 8.79 -15.93 0.47
N LEU A 199 9.88 -15.19 0.31
CA LEU A 199 10.23 -14.50 -0.94
C LEU A 199 10.46 -15.49 -2.06
N LYS A 200 11.29 -16.52 -1.84
CA LYS A 200 11.58 -17.54 -2.85
C LYS A 200 10.31 -18.30 -3.26
N GLN A 201 9.51 -18.75 -2.29
CA GLN A 201 8.24 -19.43 -2.57
C GLN A 201 7.26 -18.55 -3.33
N PHE A 202 7.16 -17.26 -2.97
CA PHE A 202 6.27 -16.33 -3.65
C PHE A 202 6.74 -16.04 -5.08
N GLY A 203 8.03 -15.76 -5.27
CA GLY A 203 8.61 -15.49 -6.59
C GLY A 203 8.51 -16.68 -7.54
N LEU A 204 8.70 -17.91 -7.05
CA LEU A 204 8.45 -19.14 -7.83
C LEU A 204 6.98 -19.25 -8.25
N ARG A 205 6.05 -18.99 -7.31
CA ARG A 205 4.61 -19.09 -7.56
C ARG A 205 4.11 -18.11 -8.62
N ILE A 206 4.69 -16.91 -8.68
CA ILE A 206 4.31 -15.89 -9.67
C ILE A 206 5.14 -15.97 -10.97
N GLY A 207 5.99 -16.99 -11.12
CA GLY A 207 6.81 -17.20 -12.31
C GLY A 207 7.97 -16.21 -12.47
N LYS A 208 8.29 -15.43 -11.44
CA LYS A 208 9.38 -14.44 -11.46
C LYS A 208 10.72 -15.03 -11.03
N PHE A 209 10.72 -16.19 -10.38
CA PHE A 209 11.91 -16.99 -10.09
C PHE A 209 11.82 -18.37 -10.73
N LYS A 210 12.98 -18.99 -10.93
CA LYS A 210 13.14 -20.38 -11.37
C LYS A 210 14.32 -20.98 -10.61
N ALA A 211 14.23 -22.26 -10.24
CA ALA A 211 15.31 -22.94 -9.54
C ALA A 211 16.57 -23.02 -10.43
N GLY A 212 17.72 -22.62 -9.88
CA GLY A 212 19.01 -22.61 -10.57
C GLY A 212 19.23 -21.45 -11.56
N ASP A 213 18.34 -20.47 -11.62
CA ASP A 213 18.45 -19.30 -12.50
C ASP A 213 18.72 -18.02 -11.70
N ASP A 214 20.00 -17.80 -11.37
CA ASP A 214 20.45 -16.68 -10.54
C ASP A 214 20.24 -15.32 -11.22
N ALA A 215 20.40 -15.25 -12.54
CA ALA A 215 20.19 -14.02 -13.31
C ALA A 215 18.71 -13.58 -13.27
N LEU A 216 17.78 -14.54 -13.42
CA LEU A 216 16.35 -14.27 -13.29
C LEU A 216 15.98 -13.86 -11.86
N TYR A 217 16.58 -14.50 -10.85
CA TYR A 217 16.40 -14.12 -9.45
C TYR A 217 16.89 -12.69 -9.20
N GLU A 218 18.11 -12.37 -9.62
CA GLU A 218 18.73 -11.06 -9.40
C GLU A 218 17.88 -9.93 -10.00
N ARG A 219 17.41 -10.12 -11.24
CA ARG A 219 16.57 -9.17 -11.97
C ARG A 219 15.23 -8.92 -11.30
N ASN A 220 14.62 -9.94 -10.69
CA ASN A 220 13.25 -9.85 -10.18
C ASN A 220 13.15 -9.74 -8.66
N ARG A 221 14.22 -10.00 -7.88
CA ARG A 221 14.13 -10.12 -6.41
C ARG A 221 13.48 -8.93 -5.73
N LEU A 222 13.80 -7.74 -6.20
CA LEU A 222 13.31 -6.49 -5.64
C LEU A 222 11.82 -6.30 -5.94
N PHE A 223 11.40 -6.62 -7.17
CA PHE A 223 10.00 -6.58 -7.55
C PHE A 223 9.18 -7.55 -6.69
N VAL A 224 9.63 -8.80 -6.57
CA VAL A 224 8.96 -9.83 -5.77
C VAL A 224 8.82 -9.38 -4.32
N TYR A 225 9.87 -8.80 -3.73
CA TYR A 225 9.82 -8.31 -2.36
C TYR A 225 8.87 -7.12 -2.20
N GLN A 226 8.94 -6.14 -3.09
CA GLN A 226 8.08 -4.97 -3.06
C GLN A 226 6.61 -5.36 -3.21
N PHE A 227 6.30 -6.21 -4.18
CA PHE A 227 4.94 -6.70 -4.40
C PHE A 227 4.43 -7.47 -3.18
N LEU A 228 5.26 -8.36 -2.62
CA LEU A 228 4.89 -9.13 -1.43
C LEU A 228 4.58 -8.21 -0.25
N MET A 229 5.41 -7.22 0.03
CA MET A 229 5.20 -6.29 1.14
C MET A 229 4.00 -5.37 0.91
N GLU A 230 3.80 -4.92 -0.33
CA GLU A 230 2.64 -4.11 -0.70
C GLU A 230 1.33 -4.87 -0.46
N LEU A 231 1.27 -6.20 -0.69
CA LEU A 231 0.06 -7.02 -0.40
C LEU A 231 -0.39 -6.91 1.06
N TYR A 232 0.54 -6.68 1.98
CA TYR A 232 0.30 -6.55 3.42
C TYR A 232 0.32 -5.10 3.89
N GLY A 233 0.27 -4.12 2.98
CA GLY A 233 0.14 -2.71 3.36
C GLY A 233 1.42 -2.05 3.85
N PHE A 234 2.59 -2.68 3.67
CA PHE A 234 3.84 -2.19 4.24
C PHE A 234 4.86 -1.75 3.19
N PRO A 235 5.60 -0.65 3.40
CA PRO A 235 6.85 -0.39 2.68
C PRO A 235 8.00 -1.25 3.23
N ILE A 236 9.05 -1.44 2.44
CA ILE A 236 10.28 -2.14 2.84
C ILE A 236 11.21 -1.17 3.60
N VAL A 237 11.01 -0.97 4.89
CA VAL A 237 11.81 -0.01 5.69
C VAL A 237 12.39 -0.61 6.96
N SER A 238 11.58 -1.36 7.72
CA SER A 238 12.00 -1.88 9.02
C SER A 238 11.62 -3.34 9.22
N GLU A 239 12.43 -4.06 10.00
CA GLU A 239 12.20 -5.46 10.33
C GLU A 239 10.84 -5.67 10.99
N ARG A 240 10.42 -4.74 11.87
CA ARG A 240 9.12 -4.77 12.55
C ARG A 240 7.95 -4.98 11.57
N ARG A 241 7.94 -4.21 10.47
CA ARG A 241 6.90 -4.31 9.43
C ARG A 241 7.00 -5.61 8.65
N THR A 242 8.22 -5.99 8.27
CA THR A 242 8.46 -7.23 7.54
C THR A 242 8.04 -8.46 8.36
N SER A 243 8.43 -8.52 9.63
CA SER A 243 8.06 -9.61 10.55
C SER A 243 6.56 -9.66 10.78
N ALA A 244 5.90 -8.52 10.97
CA ALA A 244 4.44 -8.47 11.10
C ALA A 244 3.71 -8.95 9.83
N ALA A 245 4.18 -8.54 8.63
CA ALA A 245 3.61 -8.97 7.36
C ALA A 245 3.73 -10.49 7.17
N MET A 246 4.93 -11.04 7.42
CA MET A 246 5.18 -12.47 7.28
C MET A 246 4.43 -13.29 8.34
N PHE A 247 4.35 -12.79 9.57
CA PHE A 247 3.61 -13.44 10.64
C PHE A 247 2.10 -13.48 10.36
N ALA A 248 1.51 -12.35 9.97
CA ALA A 248 0.11 -12.28 9.54
C ALA A 248 -0.18 -13.20 8.35
N ARG A 249 0.74 -13.26 7.37
CA ARG A 249 0.65 -14.20 6.25
C ARG A 249 0.61 -15.66 6.71
N ARG A 250 1.44 -16.02 7.69
CA ARG A 250 1.49 -17.37 8.24
C ARG A 250 0.19 -17.72 8.97
N LEU A 251 -0.30 -16.83 9.84
CA LEU A 251 -1.58 -16.99 10.54
C LEU A 251 -2.75 -17.15 9.56
N HIS A 252 -2.78 -16.34 8.50
CA HIS A 252 -3.82 -16.43 7.46
C HIS A 252 -3.79 -17.78 6.73
N ARG A 253 -2.60 -18.29 6.40
CA ARG A 253 -2.44 -19.59 5.73
C ARG A 253 -2.83 -20.76 6.62
N SER A 254 -2.64 -20.67 7.93
CA SER A 254 -3.07 -21.70 8.88
C SER A 254 -4.56 -21.64 9.19
N GLY A 255 -5.30 -20.66 8.64
CA GLY A 255 -6.73 -20.49 8.89
C GLY A 255 -7.04 -19.93 10.29
N GLU A 256 -6.05 -19.33 10.96
CA GLU A 256 -6.27 -18.70 12.26
C GLU A 256 -7.13 -17.43 12.10
N SER A 257 -8.00 -17.18 13.08
CA SER A 257 -8.59 -15.85 13.26
C SER A 257 -7.59 -15.00 14.01
N PHE A 258 -7.26 -13.79 13.52
CA PHE A 258 -6.26 -12.95 14.15
C PHE A 258 -6.42 -11.47 13.78
N LEU A 259 -5.75 -10.62 14.55
CA LEU A 259 -5.50 -9.23 14.18
C LEU A 259 -4.04 -8.87 14.54
N VAL A 260 -3.29 -8.33 13.58
CA VAL A 260 -1.93 -7.82 13.76
C VAL A 260 -1.95 -6.33 13.48
N ARG A 261 -1.43 -5.51 14.42
CA ARG A 261 -1.29 -4.06 14.24
C ARG A 261 0.14 -3.64 14.37
N VAL A 262 0.53 -2.67 13.55
CA VAL A 262 1.85 -2.07 13.59
C VAL A 262 1.72 -0.57 13.43
N LEU A 263 2.33 0.19 14.33
CA LEU A 263 2.63 1.60 14.12
C LEU A 263 4.11 1.72 13.77
N GLY A 264 4.38 2.22 12.56
CA GLY A 264 5.74 2.48 12.11
C GLY A 264 6.11 3.95 12.28
N GLN A 265 7.30 4.21 12.80
CA GLN A 265 7.79 5.57 13.01
C GLN A 265 7.99 6.33 11.70
N SER A 266 8.42 5.67 10.62
CA SER A 266 8.62 6.34 9.32
C SER A 266 7.33 6.69 8.58
N ASP A 267 6.38 5.75 8.52
CA ASP A 267 5.12 5.96 7.78
C ASP A 267 4.02 6.60 8.62
N ARG A 268 4.20 6.65 9.95
CA ARG A 268 3.31 7.34 10.91
C ARG A 268 1.86 6.84 10.82
N THR A 269 1.71 5.60 10.37
CA THR A 269 0.42 4.95 10.14
C THR A 269 0.29 3.73 11.01
N ILE A 270 -0.90 3.55 11.59
CA ILE A 270 -1.28 2.29 12.20
C ILE A 270 -1.82 1.40 11.09
N THR A 271 -1.04 0.39 10.69
CA THR A 271 -1.46 -0.62 9.73
C THR A 271 -2.06 -1.81 10.49
N THR A 272 -3.25 -2.22 10.09
CA THR A 272 -3.99 -3.35 10.69
C THR A 272 -4.19 -4.44 9.64
N LEU A 273 -3.72 -5.64 9.95
CA LEU A 273 -3.94 -6.87 9.20
C LEU A 273 -4.85 -7.78 10.01
N TYR A 274 -5.99 -8.22 9.47
CA TYR A 274 -6.90 -9.05 10.25
C TYR A 274 -7.71 -10.03 9.40
N SER A 275 -8.16 -11.10 10.05
CA SER A 275 -9.06 -12.09 9.47
C SER A 275 -10.44 -11.47 9.25
N HIS A 276 -10.90 -11.44 8.00
CA HIS A 276 -12.19 -10.88 7.61
C HIS A 276 -12.93 -11.88 6.70
N PRO A 277 -14.25 -12.10 6.88
CA PRO A 277 -15.02 -13.07 6.09
C PRO A 277 -14.89 -12.90 4.57
N ASP A 278 -14.96 -11.66 4.08
CA ASP A 278 -14.78 -11.35 2.65
C ASP A 278 -13.35 -11.53 2.12
N ALA A 279 -12.34 -11.60 3.00
CA ALA A 279 -10.93 -11.59 2.64
C ALA A 279 -10.38 -13.02 2.52
N LYS A 280 -10.71 -13.69 1.40
CA LYS A 280 -10.40 -15.13 1.21
C LYS A 280 -8.93 -15.43 0.91
N HIS A 281 -8.23 -14.54 0.22
CA HIS A 281 -6.89 -14.83 -0.33
C HIS A 281 -5.74 -14.23 0.49
N TYR A 282 -6.01 -13.15 1.19
CA TYR A 282 -5.06 -12.38 1.99
C TYR A 282 -5.82 -11.80 3.19
N PRO A 283 -5.16 -11.53 4.33
CA PRO A 283 -5.81 -10.82 5.43
C PRO A 283 -6.21 -9.40 5.01
N ARG A 284 -7.30 -8.86 5.56
CA ARG A 284 -7.74 -7.48 5.22
C ARG A 284 -6.68 -6.49 5.70
N VAL A 285 -6.37 -5.49 4.86
CA VAL A 285 -5.48 -4.37 5.20
C VAL A 285 -6.29 -3.10 5.43
N GLU A 286 -6.04 -2.46 6.58
CA GLU A 286 -6.51 -1.11 6.89
C GLU A 286 -5.37 -0.23 7.39
N LYS A 287 -5.44 1.07 7.11
CA LYS A 287 -4.54 2.06 7.69
C LYS A 287 -5.31 3.16 8.39
N LEU A 288 -4.77 3.62 9.52
CA LEU A 288 -5.25 4.77 10.28
C LEU A 288 -4.12 5.76 10.47
N ALA A 289 -4.35 7.04 10.14
CA ALA A 289 -3.32 8.08 10.23
C ALA A 289 -3.93 9.48 10.36
N LEU A 290 -3.10 10.44 10.77
CA LEU A 290 -3.40 11.86 10.68
C LEU A 290 -2.98 12.40 9.32
N VAL A 291 -3.92 13.02 8.62
CA VAL A 291 -3.76 13.43 7.24
C VAL A 291 -4.23 14.86 7.06
N SER A 292 -3.47 15.65 6.30
CA SER A 292 -3.89 17.01 5.92
C SER A 292 -4.76 16.98 4.66
N VAL A 293 -5.94 17.58 4.75
CA VAL A 293 -6.85 17.74 3.63
C VAL A 293 -6.46 18.98 2.83
N HIS A 294 -6.27 18.80 1.51
CA HIS A 294 -5.89 19.90 0.63
C HIS A 294 -7.03 20.92 0.50
N GLU A 295 -6.70 22.21 0.50
CA GLU A 295 -7.67 23.32 0.42
C GLU A 295 -8.51 23.33 -0.87
N HIS A 296 -7.99 22.69 -1.92
CA HIS A 296 -8.65 22.59 -3.22
C HIS A 296 -9.95 21.79 -3.16
N PHE A 297 -10.10 20.86 -2.21
CA PHE A 297 -11.32 20.07 -2.03
C PHE A 297 -12.38 20.88 -1.27
N LYS A 298 -12.82 22.01 -1.83
CA LYS A 298 -13.69 22.99 -1.15
C LYS A 298 -14.93 22.37 -0.52
N ASP A 299 -15.62 21.48 -1.23
CA ASP A 299 -16.83 20.81 -0.73
C ASP A 299 -16.51 19.85 0.41
N THR A 300 -15.44 19.07 0.28
CA THR A 300 -14.94 18.18 1.35
C THR A 300 -14.53 18.99 2.57
N VAL A 301 -13.78 20.08 2.39
CA VAL A 301 -13.33 20.96 3.48
C VAL A 301 -14.53 21.61 4.17
N LYS A 302 -15.52 22.08 3.41
CA LYS A 302 -16.77 22.64 3.94
C LYS A 302 -17.52 21.60 4.78
N LEU A 303 -17.73 20.41 4.24
CA LEU A 303 -18.40 19.31 4.93
C LEU A 303 -17.68 18.90 6.23
N LEU A 304 -16.34 18.80 6.19
CA LEU A 304 -15.53 18.46 7.36
C LEU A 304 -15.56 19.55 8.43
N ARG A 305 -15.58 20.83 8.01
CA ARG A 305 -15.70 21.98 8.91
C ARG A 305 -17.08 22.02 9.57
N GLU A 306 -18.14 21.95 8.78
CA GLU A 306 -19.53 21.98 9.27
C GLU A 306 -19.82 20.79 10.20
N GLY A 307 -19.23 19.63 9.93
CA GLY A 307 -19.37 18.43 10.75
C GLY A 307 -18.38 18.30 11.91
N GLY A 308 -17.47 19.26 12.14
CA GLY A 308 -16.52 19.21 13.26
C GLY A 308 -15.44 18.12 13.16
N TYR A 309 -15.10 17.66 11.96
CA TYR A 309 -14.17 16.54 11.74
C TYR A 309 -12.68 16.91 11.78
N PHE A 310 -12.34 18.20 11.83
CA PHE A 310 -10.95 18.64 11.92
C PHE A 310 -10.40 18.47 13.34
N VAL A 311 -9.24 17.82 13.45
CA VAL A 311 -8.38 17.81 14.64
C VAL A 311 -7.68 19.17 14.78
N ASP A 312 -7.22 19.70 13.65
CA ASP A 312 -6.60 21.01 13.50
C ASP A 312 -7.17 21.65 12.24
N GLU A 313 -7.94 22.72 12.42
CA GLU A 313 -8.63 23.37 11.31
C GLU A 313 -7.70 24.21 10.43
N GLU A 314 -6.68 24.83 11.03
CA GLU A 314 -5.71 25.67 10.33
C GLU A 314 -4.87 24.82 9.36
N ARG A 315 -4.38 23.68 9.86
CA ARG A 315 -3.60 22.70 9.08
C ARG A 315 -4.47 21.68 8.34
N ARG A 316 -5.80 21.75 8.52
CA ARG A 316 -6.82 20.86 7.94
C ARG A 316 -6.53 19.38 8.20
N VAL A 317 -6.10 19.07 9.43
CA VAL A 317 -5.73 17.71 9.82
C VAL A 317 -6.96 16.94 10.28
N VAL A 318 -7.09 15.71 9.78
CA VAL A 318 -8.17 14.79 10.15
C VAL A 318 -7.63 13.40 10.50
N VAL A 319 -8.41 12.62 11.24
CA VAL A 319 -8.13 11.19 11.47
C VAL A 319 -8.72 10.39 10.31
N LEU A 320 -7.87 9.91 9.40
CA LEU A 320 -8.28 9.19 8.21
C LEU A 320 -8.05 7.68 8.35
N ARG A 321 -9.11 6.90 8.10
CA ARG A 321 -9.07 5.45 7.94
C ARG A 321 -9.20 5.09 6.46
N VAL A 322 -8.37 4.16 6.01
CA VAL A 322 -8.32 3.69 4.62
C VAL A 322 -8.41 2.17 4.60
N VAL A 323 -9.38 1.65 3.84
CA VAL A 323 -9.55 0.21 3.62
C VAL A 323 -9.04 -0.14 2.24
N TYR A 324 -8.20 -1.17 2.16
CA TYR A 324 -7.60 -1.64 0.91
C TYR A 324 -8.17 -2.99 0.48
N ASN A 325 -8.08 -3.25 -0.82
CA ASN A 325 -8.31 -4.55 -1.43
C ASN A 325 -7.02 -5.04 -2.08
N GLN A 326 -6.66 -6.28 -1.79
CA GLN A 326 -5.52 -6.97 -2.37
C GLN A 326 -5.82 -7.58 -3.73
N HIS A 327 -4.86 -7.50 -4.63
CA HIS A 327 -4.92 -8.11 -5.95
C HIS A 327 -3.88 -9.21 -6.08
N LYS A 328 -4.27 -10.36 -6.64
CA LYS A 328 -3.31 -11.38 -7.04
C LYS A 328 -2.42 -10.81 -8.14
N TYR A 329 -1.18 -11.28 -8.18
CA TYR A 329 -0.31 -10.99 -9.30
C TYR A 329 -0.89 -11.57 -10.59
N ASP A 330 -0.88 -10.76 -11.65
CA ASP A 330 -1.34 -11.13 -12.98
C ASP A 330 -0.24 -10.77 -14.00
N PRO A 331 0.39 -11.76 -14.67
CA PRO A 331 1.46 -11.53 -15.63
C PRO A 331 0.98 -10.91 -16.94
N ASP A 332 -0.32 -10.84 -17.23
CA ASP A 332 -0.83 -10.27 -18.48
C ASP A 332 -1.38 -8.85 -18.27
N ASN A 333 -1.62 -8.44 -17.03
CA ASN A 333 -2.08 -7.11 -16.67
C ASN A 333 -1.00 -6.05 -16.96
N VAL A 334 -1.31 -5.02 -17.75
CA VAL A 334 -0.33 -3.97 -18.09
C VAL A 334 0.10 -3.18 -16.85
N ARG A 335 -0.75 -3.16 -15.82
CA ARG A 335 -0.55 -2.53 -14.52
C ARG A 335 0.43 -3.28 -13.62
N GLN A 336 0.74 -4.54 -13.96
CA GLN A 336 1.59 -5.62 -13.40
C GLN A 336 2.14 -5.59 -11.95
N ASP A 337 1.89 -4.58 -11.13
CA ASP A 337 2.74 -4.36 -9.96
C ASP A 337 2.04 -3.68 -8.77
N ARG A 338 0.73 -3.43 -8.83
CA ARG A 338 -0.01 -2.93 -7.64
C ARG A 338 -0.67 -4.10 -6.94
N ALA A 339 -0.22 -4.33 -5.73
CA ALA A 339 -0.77 -5.37 -4.89
C ALA A 339 -2.02 -4.89 -4.13
N LEU A 340 -2.25 -3.57 -4.05
CA LEU A 340 -3.42 -2.97 -3.39
C LEU A 340 -4.20 -1.96 -4.25
N SER A 341 -5.47 -1.79 -3.93
CA SER A 341 -6.30 -0.66 -4.33
C SER A 341 -7.09 -0.12 -3.14
N VAL A 342 -7.31 1.20 -3.08
CA VAL A 342 -8.20 1.81 -2.08
C VAL A 342 -9.65 1.46 -2.40
N VAL A 343 -10.36 0.89 -1.42
CA VAL A 343 -11.77 0.54 -1.50
C VAL A 343 -12.63 1.64 -0.91
N ARG A 344 -12.29 2.08 0.31
CA ARG A 344 -13.08 3.01 1.11
C ARG A 344 -12.15 3.89 1.92
N GLN A 345 -12.61 5.13 2.13
CA GLN A 345 -11.98 6.10 3.02
C GLN A 345 -13.04 6.57 4.00
N GLU A 346 -12.63 6.77 5.26
CA GLU A 346 -13.50 7.26 6.33
C GLU A 346 -12.75 8.27 7.17
N VAL A 347 -13.38 9.40 7.47
CA VAL A 347 -12.84 10.36 8.43
C VAL A 347 -13.53 10.14 9.77
N LEU A 348 -12.75 9.87 10.81
CA LEU A 348 -13.28 9.68 12.16
C LEU A 348 -13.43 11.05 12.83
N HIS A 349 -14.62 11.31 13.39
CA HIS A 349 -14.85 12.51 14.16
C HIS A 349 -13.97 12.50 15.43
N PRO A 350 -13.22 13.58 15.73
CA PRO A 350 -12.23 13.55 16.80
C PRO A 350 -12.82 13.40 18.21
N VAL A 351 -14.06 13.87 18.43
CA VAL A 351 -14.77 13.74 19.73
C VAL A 351 -15.73 12.54 19.82
N THR A 352 -16.51 12.25 18.78
CA THR A 352 -17.53 11.18 18.82
C THR A 352 -17.06 9.85 18.23
N GLY A 353 -15.94 9.81 17.50
CA GLY A 353 -15.45 8.62 16.81
C GLY A 353 -16.30 8.17 15.61
N VAL A 354 -17.40 8.88 15.31
CA VAL A 354 -18.30 8.55 14.20
C VAL A 354 -17.57 8.71 12.88
N ALA A 355 -17.69 7.70 12.01
CA ALA A 355 -17.05 7.66 10.72
C ALA A 355 -17.89 8.37 9.64
N LEU A 356 -17.32 9.39 9.01
CA LEU A 356 -17.85 9.99 7.78
C LEU A 356 -17.24 9.28 6.57
N SER A 357 -18.10 8.64 5.76
CA SER A 357 -17.70 7.88 4.59
C SER A 357 -18.06 8.59 3.28
N GLY A 358 -17.66 8.03 2.13
CA GLY A 358 -17.97 8.58 0.81
C GLY A 358 -17.04 9.71 0.35
N LEU A 359 -16.02 10.05 1.15
CA LEU A 359 -15.03 11.05 0.82
C LEU A 359 -13.88 10.45 0.01
N ASN A 360 -13.27 11.29 -0.82
CA ASN A 360 -12.11 10.90 -1.61
C ASN A 360 -10.96 11.90 -1.40
N ILE A 361 -10.30 11.77 -0.24
CA ILE A 361 -9.21 12.66 0.19
C ILE A 361 -7.88 12.23 -0.45
N ILE A 362 -7.70 10.92 -0.65
CA ILE A 362 -6.43 10.34 -1.09
C ILE A 362 -6.23 10.39 -2.62
N LYS A 363 -7.28 10.26 -3.43
CA LYS A 363 -7.12 10.32 -4.90
C LYS A 363 -7.07 11.77 -5.35
N ASP A 364 -5.87 12.34 -5.29
CA ASP A 364 -5.65 13.70 -5.72
C ASP A 364 -4.94 13.75 -7.08
N SER A 365 -5.71 13.58 -8.16
CA SER A 365 -5.23 13.86 -9.51
C SER A 365 -4.85 15.32 -9.69
N TYR A 366 -5.43 16.23 -8.91
CA TYR A 366 -5.20 17.65 -9.04
C TYR A 366 -3.87 18.09 -8.44
N SER A 367 -3.52 17.68 -7.20
CA SER A 367 -2.19 17.95 -6.64
C SER A 367 -1.09 17.24 -7.39
N MET A 368 -1.38 16.10 -8.01
CA MET A 368 -0.44 15.44 -8.89
C MET A 368 -0.06 16.32 -10.08
N PHE A 369 -1.05 16.92 -10.73
CA PHE A 369 -0.83 17.84 -11.84
C PHE A 369 -0.19 19.16 -11.39
N LEU A 370 -0.64 19.73 -10.27
CA LEU A 370 -0.05 20.96 -9.71
C LEU A 370 1.44 20.74 -9.38
N ARG A 371 1.78 19.67 -8.65
CA ARG A 371 3.17 19.35 -8.32
C ARG A 371 4.02 19.14 -9.56
N LEU A 372 3.49 18.52 -10.61
CA LEU A 372 4.22 18.37 -11.87
C LEU A 372 4.56 19.75 -12.47
N ASN A 373 3.61 20.69 -12.45
CA ASN A 373 3.87 22.06 -12.87
C ASN A 373 4.91 22.74 -11.98
N ASP A 374 4.78 22.63 -10.66
CA ASP A 374 5.71 23.24 -9.71
C ASP A 374 7.14 22.70 -9.91
N ILE A 375 7.28 21.39 -10.14
CA ILE A 375 8.58 20.75 -10.44
C ILE A 375 9.17 21.33 -11.73
N VAL A 376 8.38 21.39 -12.81
CA VAL A 376 8.84 21.89 -14.11
C VAL A 376 9.18 23.38 -14.07
N ARG A 377 8.44 24.18 -13.29
CA ARG A 377 8.71 25.61 -13.09
C ARG A 377 9.87 25.87 -12.14
N GLY A 378 10.25 24.89 -11.34
CA GLY A 378 11.28 25.02 -10.30
C GLY A 378 10.78 25.58 -8.98
N GLU A 379 9.46 25.64 -8.77
CA GLU A 379 8.78 26.18 -7.60
C GLU A 379 8.53 25.09 -6.53
N TYR A 380 8.85 23.83 -6.81
CA TYR A 380 8.61 22.73 -5.87
C TYR A 380 9.68 22.69 -4.76
N HIS A 381 9.21 22.86 -3.52
CA HIS A 381 10.04 22.80 -2.31
C HIS A 381 9.78 21.46 -1.59
N GLY A 382 10.63 20.48 -1.86
CA GLY A 382 10.56 19.18 -1.18
C GLY A 382 11.84 18.38 -1.37
N ARG A 383 11.83 17.13 -0.91
CA ARG A 383 12.99 16.22 -0.96
C ARG A 383 12.62 14.92 -1.67
N VAL A 384 13.53 14.39 -2.48
CA VAL A 384 13.44 13.04 -3.07
C VAL A 384 14.77 12.31 -2.99
N VAL A 385 14.73 10.98 -2.95
CA VAL A 385 15.93 10.15 -3.05
C VAL A 385 16.09 9.68 -4.50
N TYR A 386 17.01 10.28 -5.22
CA TYR A 386 17.37 9.90 -6.58
C TYR A 386 18.27 8.66 -6.57
N LYS A 387 17.85 7.62 -7.32
CA LYS A 387 18.54 6.32 -7.45
C LYS A 387 19.02 5.69 -6.13
N ARG A 388 18.32 5.98 -5.01
CA ARG A 388 18.56 5.43 -3.65
C ARG A 388 19.84 5.88 -2.93
N HIS A 389 20.63 6.78 -3.51
CA HIS A 389 21.89 7.22 -2.90
C HIS A 389 22.04 8.73 -2.85
N GLU A 390 21.30 9.47 -3.68
CA GLU A 390 21.38 10.92 -3.73
C GLU A 390 20.10 11.54 -3.16
N ILE A 391 20.24 12.38 -2.13
CA ILE A 391 19.12 13.19 -1.63
C ILE A 391 19.12 14.51 -2.41
N VAL A 392 18.03 14.77 -3.12
CA VAL A 392 17.82 16.01 -3.89
C VAL A 392 16.78 16.85 -3.18
N GLU A 393 17.10 18.12 -2.95
CA GLU A 393 16.23 19.10 -2.29
C GLU A 393 15.93 20.26 -3.23
N GLY A 394 14.64 20.57 -3.37
CA GLY A 394 14.14 21.64 -4.22
C GLY A 394 14.30 21.39 -5.72
N THR A 395 13.78 22.31 -6.52
CA THR A 395 13.79 22.22 -8.00
C THR A 395 14.38 23.47 -8.67
N GLU A 396 15.31 24.17 -8.01
CA GLU A 396 15.77 25.47 -8.52
C GLU A 396 16.59 25.37 -9.83
N THR A 397 17.31 24.26 -10.04
CA THR A 397 18.15 24.02 -11.23
C THR A 397 17.55 22.95 -12.15
N ASP A 398 17.85 23.02 -13.46
CA ASP A 398 17.34 22.02 -14.42
C ASP A 398 17.82 20.59 -14.12
N GLU A 399 19.04 20.43 -13.58
CA GLU A 399 19.50 19.12 -13.11
C GLU A 399 18.61 18.58 -11.99
N LYS A 400 18.31 19.41 -10.97
CA LYS A 400 17.40 19.04 -9.89
C LYS A 400 16.00 18.73 -10.43
N ARG A 401 15.47 19.57 -11.34
CA ARG A 401 14.16 19.34 -12.00
C ARG A 401 14.13 17.99 -12.70
N LEU A 402 15.15 17.64 -13.48
CA LEU A 402 15.22 16.35 -14.16
C LEU A 402 15.32 15.16 -13.18
N LYS A 403 16.11 15.26 -12.10
CA LYS A 403 16.15 14.21 -11.05
C LYS A 403 14.80 14.05 -10.36
N PHE A 404 14.14 15.17 -10.05
CA PHE A 404 12.78 15.19 -9.51
C PHE A 404 11.79 14.57 -10.48
N LEU A 405 11.83 14.94 -11.77
CA LEU A 405 10.97 14.38 -12.81
C LEU A 405 11.21 12.88 -12.99
N HIS A 406 12.45 12.41 -13.00
CA HIS A 406 12.76 10.98 -13.05
C HIS A 406 12.10 10.24 -11.88
N CYS A 407 12.29 10.73 -10.64
CA CYS A 407 11.67 10.14 -9.45
C CYS A 407 10.15 10.22 -9.50
N TRP A 408 9.60 11.37 -9.89
CA TRP A 408 8.17 11.62 -9.99
C TRP A 408 7.51 10.73 -11.04
N LEU A 409 8.07 10.65 -12.26
CA LEU A 409 7.58 9.77 -13.32
C LEU A 409 7.68 8.30 -12.90
N THR A 410 8.80 7.88 -12.32
CA THR A 410 8.94 6.49 -11.82
C THR A 410 7.88 6.16 -10.76
N LYS A 411 7.64 7.10 -9.82
CA LYS A 411 6.63 6.98 -8.76
C LYS A 411 5.20 6.94 -9.31
N HIS A 412 4.95 7.72 -10.35
CA HIS A 412 3.60 8.04 -10.80
C HIS A 412 3.20 7.41 -12.13
N GLN A 413 4.13 6.73 -12.80
CA GLN A 413 3.97 5.99 -14.05
C GLN A 413 2.62 5.26 -14.10
N ARG A 414 2.34 4.42 -13.09
CA ARG A 414 1.12 3.60 -13.06
C ARG A 414 -0.16 4.42 -12.96
N ARG A 415 -0.13 5.56 -12.25
CA ARG A 415 -1.30 6.45 -12.09
C ARG A 415 -1.56 7.23 -13.36
N ILE A 416 -0.51 7.74 -13.99
CA ILE A 416 -0.58 8.41 -15.28
C ILE A 416 -1.17 7.47 -16.33
N ILE A 417 -0.71 6.21 -16.35
CA ILE A 417 -1.27 5.15 -17.20
C ILE A 417 -2.73 4.82 -16.84
N SER A 418 -3.20 5.10 -15.61
CA SER A 418 -4.51 4.65 -15.13
C SER A 418 -5.62 5.69 -15.08
N TYR A 419 -5.29 6.97 -14.97
CA TYR A 419 -6.25 8.06 -14.76
C TYR A 419 -7.02 8.41 -16.03
N SER A 420 -7.96 9.37 -15.93
CA SER A 420 -8.78 9.81 -17.05
C SER A 420 -7.94 10.31 -18.22
N ASP A 421 -8.52 10.27 -19.42
CA ASP A 421 -7.89 10.81 -20.63
C ASP A 421 -7.53 12.29 -20.45
N ASP A 422 -8.40 13.07 -19.79
CA ASP A 422 -8.15 14.49 -19.48
C ASP A 422 -6.93 14.70 -18.58
N PHE A 423 -6.78 13.87 -17.54
CA PHE A 423 -5.63 13.95 -16.65
C PHE A 423 -4.34 13.61 -17.42
N TYR A 424 -4.37 12.55 -18.23
CA TYR A 424 -3.23 12.13 -19.02
C TYR A 424 -2.81 13.20 -20.04
N ALA A 425 -3.77 13.80 -20.76
CA ALA A 425 -3.52 14.87 -21.72
C ALA A 425 -2.86 16.10 -21.06
N ASN A 426 -3.29 16.46 -19.85
CA ASN A 426 -2.67 17.53 -19.08
C ASN A 426 -1.21 17.20 -18.69
N VAL A 427 -0.94 15.98 -18.22
CA VAL A 427 0.44 15.54 -17.92
C VAL A 427 1.32 15.59 -19.16
N VAL A 428 0.84 15.07 -20.30
CA VAL A 428 1.56 15.10 -21.59
C VAL A 428 1.89 16.53 -21.99
N LYS A 429 0.91 17.44 -21.93
CA LYS A 429 1.12 18.86 -22.27
C LYS A 429 2.25 19.52 -21.47
N VAL A 430 2.33 19.24 -20.16
CA VAL A 430 3.38 19.82 -19.30
C VAL A 430 4.74 19.19 -19.58
N LEU A 431 4.80 17.86 -19.73
CA LEU A 431 6.05 17.16 -19.99
C LEU A 431 6.61 17.48 -21.37
N ASP A 432 5.78 17.53 -22.41
CA ASP A 432 6.18 17.91 -23.76
C ASP A 432 6.69 19.35 -23.78
N GLY A 433 5.98 20.27 -23.11
CA GLY A 433 6.37 21.67 -23.01
C GLY A 433 7.72 21.90 -22.30
N TYR A 434 8.16 20.98 -21.45
CA TYR A 434 9.47 21.08 -20.79
C TYR A 434 10.56 20.25 -21.49
N LEU A 435 10.30 18.96 -21.74
CA LEU A 435 11.30 18.01 -22.22
C LEU A 435 11.59 18.13 -23.72
N LEU A 436 10.60 18.58 -24.50
CA LEU A 436 10.65 18.62 -25.97
C LEU A 436 10.63 20.05 -26.53
N SER A 437 10.58 21.08 -25.68
CA SER A 437 10.65 22.46 -26.16
C SER A 437 12.03 22.76 -26.77
N PRO A 438 12.09 23.31 -28.00
CA PRO A 438 13.34 23.67 -28.65
C PRO A 438 14.25 24.55 -27.80
N ASP A 439 13.66 25.46 -27.03
CA ASP A 439 14.35 26.44 -26.19
C ASP A 439 15.15 25.79 -25.04
N ASN A 440 14.83 24.54 -24.70
CA ASN A 440 15.48 23.82 -23.60
C ASN A 440 16.62 22.90 -24.06
N TYR A 441 16.82 22.69 -25.37
CA TYR A 441 17.87 21.77 -25.86
C TYR A 441 19.29 22.21 -25.49
N GLU A 442 19.56 23.52 -25.51
CA GLU A 442 20.85 24.04 -25.06
C GLU A 442 21.06 23.79 -23.56
N ARG A 443 20.00 23.97 -22.75
CA ARG A 443 20.02 23.74 -21.29
C ARG A 443 20.27 22.27 -20.94
N PHE A 444 19.72 21.34 -21.74
CA PHE A 444 19.88 19.91 -21.51
C PHE A 444 21.15 19.33 -22.12
N THR A 445 21.84 20.04 -23.02
CA THR A 445 23.09 19.58 -23.64
C THR A 445 24.18 19.15 -22.64
N PRO A 446 24.48 19.91 -21.56
CA PRO A 446 25.46 19.47 -20.55
C PRO A 446 24.99 18.25 -19.73
N MET A 447 23.68 17.94 -19.74
CA MET A 447 23.05 16.89 -18.94
C MET A 447 22.29 15.86 -19.81
N ARG A 448 22.77 15.60 -21.03
CA ARG A 448 22.13 14.71 -22.02
C ARG A 448 21.79 13.32 -21.46
N GLY A 449 22.69 12.74 -20.66
CA GLY A 449 22.43 11.43 -20.04
C GLY A 449 21.20 11.45 -19.13
N LEU A 450 21.11 12.46 -18.26
CA LEU A 450 19.97 12.61 -17.35
C LEU A 450 18.67 12.93 -18.10
N HIS A 451 18.72 13.79 -19.14
CA HIS A 451 17.58 14.08 -19.99
C HIS A 451 17.08 12.83 -20.73
N GLN A 452 17.98 12.01 -21.29
CA GLN A 452 17.61 10.73 -21.92
C GLN A 452 17.00 9.74 -20.93
N GLU A 453 17.48 9.68 -19.69
CA GLU A 453 16.89 8.84 -18.65
C GLU A 453 15.43 9.25 -18.35
N VAL A 454 15.18 10.55 -18.18
CA VAL A 454 13.82 11.08 -17.97
C VAL A 454 12.93 10.82 -19.20
N TRP A 455 13.47 11.07 -20.40
CA TRP A 455 12.76 10.82 -21.66
C TRP A 455 12.39 9.35 -21.86
N SER A 456 13.30 8.43 -21.51
CA SER A 456 13.04 6.99 -21.54
C SER A 456 11.89 6.59 -20.61
N LYS A 457 11.85 7.13 -19.39
CA LYS A 457 10.73 6.92 -18.45
C LYS A 457 9.41 7.46 -18.99
N TYR A 458 9.43 8.66 -19.55
CA TYR A 458 8.24 9.27 -20.12
C TYR A 458 7.72 8.50 -21.35
N SER A 459 8.63 8.11 -22.26
CA SER A 459 8.31 7.28 -23.43
C SER A 459 7.70 5.94 -23.05
N TYR A 460 8.23 5.29 -22.00
CA TYR A 460 7.63 4.07 -21.46
C TYR A 460 6.18 4.32 -21.02
N ILE A 461 5.90 5.42 -20.30
CA ILE A 461 4.55 5.76 -19.83
C ILE A 461 3.59 5.94 -21.00
N GLN A 462 4.02 6.64 -22.06
CA GLN A 462 3.21 6.87 -23.25
C GLN A 462 2.85 5.56 -23.96
N GLN A 463 3.85 4.71 -24.20
CA GLN A 463 3.62 3.40 -24.82
C GLN A 463 2.76 2.50 -23.92
N ALA A 464 3.04 2.43 -22.62
CA ALA A 464 2.28 1.61 -21.68
C ALA A 464 0.80 2.05 -21.57
N ARG A 465 0.49 3.35 -21.72
CA ARG A 465 -0.89 3.84 -21.80
C ARG A 465 -1.62 3.27 -23.01
N LYS A 466 -0.98 3.24 -24.18
CA LYS A 466 -1.54 2.64 -25.39
C LYS A 466 -1.74 1.13 -25.24
N VAL A 467 -0.76 0.42 -24.68
CA VAL A 467 -0.87 -1.01 -24.38
C VAL A 467 -2.03 -1.30 -23.43
N LYS A 468 -2.27 -0.45 -22.43
CA LYS A 468 -3.46 -0.57 -21.56
C LYS A 468 -4.76 -0.39 -22.35
N THR A 469 -4.84 0.55 -23.27
CA THR A 469 -6.03 0.70 -24.12
C THR A 469 -6.29 -0.56 -24.96
N LEU A 470 -5.24 -1.23 -25.46
CA LEU A 470 -5.36 -2.53 -26.13
C LEU A 470 -5.95 -3.61 -25.20
N GLU A 471 -5.53 -3.65 -23.94
CA GLU A 471 -6.07 -4.56 -22.91
C GLU A 471 -7.58 -4.33 -22.69
N ASP A 472 -8.01 -3.07 -22.55
CA ASP A 472 -9.42 -2.71 -22.37
C ASP A 472 -10.26 -3.09 -23.62
N LEU A 473 -9.68 -3.00 -24.83
CA LEU A 473 -10.34 -3.38 -26.08
C LEU A 473 -10.62 -4.89 -26.18
N LEU A 474 -9.77 -5.76 -25.62
CA LEU A 474 -10.00 -7.22 -25.59
C LEU A 474 -11.30 -7.57 -24.84
N GLY A 475 -11.63 -6.81 -23.80
CA GLY A 475 -12.88 -6.95 -23.06
C GLY A 475 -14.12 -6.49 -23.84
N ARG A 476 -13.95 -5.96 -25.07
CA ARG A 476 -14.99 -5.30 -25.89
C ARG A 476 -15.78 -4.23 -25.15
N ARG A 477 -15.17 -3.62 -24.14
CA ARG A 477 -15.78 -2.59 -23.29
C ARG A 477 -14.95 -1.33 -23.39
N LEU A 478 -15.53 -0.30 -24.00
CA LEU A 478 -14.93 1.03 -24.02
C LEU A 478 -15.95 2.02 -23.48
N ARG A 479 -15.57 2.76 -22.44
CA ARG A 479 -16.43 3.79 -21.81
C ARG A 479 -17.84 3.28 -21.44
N GLY A 480 -17.95 2.03 -21.00
CA GLY A 480 -19.22 1.41 -20.59
C GLY A 480 -20.09 0.87 -21.73
N GLN A 481 -19.68 1.02 -23.00
CA GLN A 481 -20.41 0.50 -24.16
C GLN A 481 -19.75 -0.77 -24.72
N LYS A 482 -20.57 -1.68 -25.24
CA LYS A 482 -20.11 -2.90 -25.91
C LYS A 482 -19.70 -2.58 -27.35
N LEU A 483 -18.43 -2.76 -27.67
CA LEU A 483 -17.89 -2.50 -29.00
C LEU A 483 -18.30 -3.59 -30.01
N SER A 484 -18.51 -3.17 -31.27
CA SER A 484 -18.62 -4.10 -32.40
C SER A 484 -17.25 -4.71 -32.73
N TYR A 485 -17.21 -5.87 -33.40
CA TYR A 485 -15.95 -6.52 -33.75
C TYR A 485 -15.11 -5.67 -34.70
N LEU A 486 -15.75 -5.01 -35.68
CA LEU A 486 -15.08 -4.08 -36.57
C LEU A 486 -14.46 -2.90 -35.81
N ALA A 487 -15.23 -2.25 -34.91
CA ALA A 487 -14.71 -1.11 -34.15
C ALA A 487 -13.53 -1.50 -33.25
N MET A 488 -13.62 -2.67 -32.60
CA MET A 488 -12.53 -3.22 -31.81
C MET A 488 -11.27 -3.47 -32.66
N LEU A 489 -11.40 -4.18 -33.80
CA LEU A 489 -10.26 -4.48 -34.68
C LEU A 489 -9.64 -3.21 -35.27
N SER A 490 -10.46 -2.25 -35.71
CA SER A 490 -9.97 -0.98 -36.28
C SER A 490 -9.16 -0.19 -35.24
N GLN A 491 -9.69 0.01 -34.03
CA GLN A 491 -8.99 0.73 -32.96
C GLN A 491 -7.72 -0.01 -32.49
N PHE A 492 -7.78 -1.34 -32.37
CA PHE A 492 -6.62 -2.14 -32.01
C PHE A 492 -5.51 -2.00 -33.06
N THR A 493 -5.87 -2.09 -34.35
CA THR A 493 -4.93 -1.96 -35.47
C THR A 493 -4.30 -0.56 -35.53
N GLU A 494 -5.08 0.50 -35.28
CA GLU A 494 -4.59 1.87 -35.22
C GLU A 494 -3.55 2.06 -34.12
N ILE A 495 -3.87 1.62 -32.90
CA ILE A 495 -2.96 1.74 -31.75
C ILE A 495 -1.66 0.94 -31.96
N VAL A 496 -1.74 -0.29 -32.51
CA VAL A 496 -0.56 -1.10 -32.83
C VAL A 496 0.28 -0.43 -33.92
N SER A 497 -0.36 0.16 -34.92
CA SER A 497 0.33 0.92 -35.97
C SER A 497 1.08 2.12 -35.39
N ASP A 498 0.48 2.87 -34.46
CA ASP A 498 1.16 3.99 -33.81
C ASP A 498 2.35 3.54 -32.95
N LEU A 499 2.15 2.47 -32.16
CA LEU A 499 3.22 1.89 -31.34
C LEU A 499 4.42 1.46 -32.20
N LYS A 500 4.21 1.02 -33.45
CA LYS A 500 5.29 0.66 -34.38
C LYS A 500 6.26 1.81 -34.60
N PHE A 501 5.74 3.03 -34.79
CA PHE A 501 6.57 4.22 -35.03
C PHE A 501 7.32 4.66 -33.77
N GLU A 502 6.79 4.35 -32.58
CA GLU A 502 7.39 4.69 -31.29
C GLU A 502 8.50 3.70 -30.84
N MET A 503 8.72 2.61 -31.56
CA MET A 503 9.73 1.58 -31.23
C MET A 503 11.19 2.03 -31.38
N ALA A 504 11.45 3.30 -31.72
CA ALA A 504 12.75 3.91 -31.48
C ALA A 504 13.17 3.73 -30.01
N ASN A 505 12.21 3.88 -29.08
CA ASN A 505 12.36 3.54 -27.67
C ASN A 505 11.76 2.14 -27.44
N TYR A 506 12.59 1.11 -27.59
CA TYR A 506 12.15 -0.29 -27.50
C TYR A 506 12.09 -0.77 -26.04
N PHE A 507 10.88 -1.18 -25.60
CA PHE A 507 10.66 -1.81 -24.30
C PHE A 507 10.15 -3.24 -24.47
N HIS A 508 11.05 -4.20 -24.23
CA HIS A 508 10.79 -5.63 -24.46
C HIS A 508 9.48 -6.12 -23.81
N GLU A 509 9.24 -5.77 -22.54
CA GLU A 509 8.05 -6.20 -21.80
C GLU A 509 6.74 -5.69 -22.41
N LEU A 510 6.73 -4.46 -22.96
CA LEU A 510 5.54 -3.90 -23.60
C LEU A 510 5.27 -4.59 -24.95
N VAL A 511 6.33 -4.83 -25.72
CA VAL A 511 6.25 -5.52 -27.03
C VAL A 511 5.71 -6.95 -26.86
N GLU A 512 6.21 -7.70 -25.87
CA GLU A 512 5.70 -9.05 -25.60
C GLU A 512 4.21 -9.04 -25.24
N ARG A 513 3.74 -8.06 -24.47
CA ARG A 513 2.32 -7.94 -24.13
C ARG A 513 1.47 -7.61 -25.36
N VAL A 514 1.92 -6.70 -26.22
CA VAL A 514 1.21 -6.37 -27.47
C VAL A 514 1.04 -7.61 -28.34
N LEU A 515 2.10 -8.41 -28.48
CA LEU A 515 2.06 -9.68 -29.23
C LEU A 515 1.06 -10.67 -28.63
N LYS A 516 1.11 -10.93 -27.32
CA LYS A 516 0.16 -11.82 -26.63
C LYS A 516 -1.30 -11.37 -26.79
N MET A 517 -1.57 -10.07 -26.64
CA MET A 517 -2.91 -9.53 -26.79
C MET A 517 -3.39 -9.64 -28.24
N GLY A 518 -2.50 -9.38 -29.20
CA GLY A 518 -2.72 -9.59 -30.62
C GLY A 518 -3.09 -11.05 -30.92
N ASP A 519 -2.31 -12.01 -30.43
CA ASP A 519 -2.57 -13.44 -30.59
C ASP A 519 -3.93 -13.84 -29.98
N THR A 520 -4.24 -13.35 -28.78
CA THR A 520 -5.53 -13.60 -28.12
C THR A 520 -6.69 -13.12 -28.99
N LEU A 521 -6.56 -11.94 -29.60
CA LEU A 521 -7.56 -11.37 -30.49
C LEU A 521 -7.69 -12.15 -31.80
N LEU A 522 -6.56 -12.57 -32.39
CA LEU A 522 -6.53 -13.37 -33.61
C LEU A 522 -7.11 -14.78 -33.39
N GLN A 523 -7.00 -15.32 -32.19
CA GLN A 523 -7.54 -16.62 -31.78
C GLN A 523 -9.02 -16.59 -31.34
N ASP A 524 -9.70 -15.44 -31.44
CA ASP A 524 -11.14 -15.34 -31.14
C ASP A 524 -11.95 -16.28 -32.06
N ARG A 525 -12.55 -17.31 -31.45
CA ARG A 525 -13.32 -18.35 -32.16
C ARG A 525 -14.47 -17.79 -32.98
N TYR A 526 -15.12 -16.72 -32.51
CA TYR A 526 -16.23 -16.10 -33.22
C TYR A 526 -15.73 -15.38 -34.48
N ILE A 527 -14.63 -14.64 -34.37
CA ILE A 527 -14.03 -13.95 -35.52
C ILE A 527 -13.57 -14.95 -36.58
N GLN A 528 -12.87 -16.00 -36.14
CA GLN A 528 -12.35 -17.03 -37.04
C GLN A 528 -13.47 -17.76 -37.79
N LYS A 529 -14.50 -18.23 -37.07
CA LYS A 529 -15.58 -19.03 -37.66
C LYS A 529 -16.52 -18.22 -38.56
N ASN A 530 -16.83 -16.99 -38.19
CA ASN A 530 -17.89 -16.22 -38.87
C ASN A 530 -17.37 -15.27 -39.95
N PHE A 531 -16.09 -14.89 -39.91
CA PHE A 531 -15.53 -13.94 -40.87
C PHE A 531 -14.29 -14.49 -41.59
N VAL A 532 -13.25 -14.89 -40.86
CA VAL A 532 -11.94 -15.23 -41.46
C VAL A 532 -12.00 -16.51 -42.30
N GLY A 533 -12.64 -17.56 -41.79
CA GLY A 533 -12.74 -18.87 -42.44
C GLY A 533 -13.77 -18.95 -43.58
N ARG A 534 -14.57 -17.90 -43.81
CA ARG A 534 -15.56 -17.87 -44.91
C ARG A 534 -15.00 -17.24 -46.16
N LYS A 535 -15.55 -17.60 -47.33
CA LYS A 535 -15.20 -16.97 -48.60
C LYS A 535 -15.75 -15.54 -48.66
N ASP A 536 -15.09 -14.65 -49.40
CA ASP A 536 -15.45 -13.23 -49.45
C ASP A 536 -16.85 -13.01 -50.04
N GLU A 537 -17.26 -13.88 -50.96
CA GLU A 537 -18.59 -13.93 -51.59
C GLU A 537 -19.72 -14.25 -50.59
N GLU A 538 -19.41 -14.96 -49.51
CA GLU A 538 -20.36 -15.37 -48.47
C GLU A 538 -20.48 -14.34 -47.33
N LEU A 539 -19.65 -13.29 -47.38
CA LEU A 539 -19.58 -12.26 -46.35
C LEU A 539 -20.39 -11.04 -46.75
N SER A 540 -21.10 -10.48 -45.78
CA SER A 540 -21.65 -9.13 -45.91
C SER A 540 -20.54 -8.09 -46.06
N PRO A 541 -20.82 -6.87 -46.55
CA PRO A 541 -19.84 -5.77 -46.58
C PRO A 541 -19.17 -5.52 -45.22
N TYR A 542 -19.92 -5.67 -44.13
CA TYR A 542 -19.39 -5.62 -42.76
C TYR A 542 -18.40 -6.77 -42.47
N GLY A 543 -18.73 -7.99 -42.87
CA GLY A 543 -17.86 -9.16 -42.72
C GLY A 543 -16.56 -9.05 -43.53
N GLN A 544 -16.63 -8.51 -44.75
CA GLN A 544 -15.46 -8.23 -45.58
C GLN A 544 -14.54 -7.19 -44.91
N GLN A 545 -15.11 -6.13 -44.31
CA GLN A 545 -14.33 -5.14 -43.57
C GLN A 545 -13.64 -5.74 -42.33
N ILE A 546 -14.32 -6.61 -41.58
CA ILE A 546 -13.70 -7.34 -40.46
C ILE A 546 -12.52 -8.17 -40.95
N LYS A 547 -12.71 -8.94 -42.04
CA LYS A 547 -11.66 -9.80 -42.60
C LYS A 547 -10.45 -8.98 -43.08
N LYS A 548 -10.69 -7.81 -43.69
CA LYS A 548 -9.63 -6.86 -44.08
C LYS A 548 -8.86 -6.31 -42.87
N MET A 549 -9.55 -5.90 -41.80
CA MET A 549 -8.89 -5.42 -40.59
C MET A 549 -8.11 -6.53 -39.87
N TYR A 550 -8.65 -7.74 -39.84
CA TYR A 550 -7.94 -8.92 -39.32
C TYR A 550 -6.62 -9.16 -40.07
N ALA A 551 -6.64 -9.19 -41.40
CA ALA A 551 -5.43 -9.38 -42.20
C ALA A 551 -4.39 -8.26 -41.98
N ARG A 552 -4.84 -7.02 -41.82
CA ARG A 552 -3.96 -5.89 -41.49
C ARG A 552 -3.31 -6.07 -40.11
N LEU A 553 -4.07 -6.53 -39.12
CA LEU A 553 -3.54 -6.79 -37.78
C LEU A 553 -2.48 -7.91 -37.79
N VAL A 554 -2.71 -9.00 -38.53
CA VAL A 554 -1.71 -10.09 -38.71
C VAL A 554 -0.39 -9.53 -39.23
N SER A 555 -0.44 -8.74 -40.31
CA SER A 555 0.75 -8.13 -40.89
C SER A 555 1.51 -7.24 -39.90
N LEU A 556 0.78 -6.43 -39.11
CA LEU A 556 1.40 -5.58 -38.09
C LEU A 556 2.06 -6.41 -36.97
N LEU A 557 1.43 -7.49 -36.50
CA LEU A 557 2.00 -8.33 -35.46
C LEU A 557 3.25 -9.07 -35.95
N ASP A 558 3.27 -9.54 -37.21
CA ASP A 558 4.45 -10.14 -37.83
C ASP A 558 5.63 -9.16 -37.95
N GLU A 559 5.35 -7.86 -38.16
CA GLU A 559 6.38 -6.82 -38.11
C GLU A 559 6.91 -6.59 -36.69
N PHE A 560 6.03 -6.54 -35.68
CA PHE A 560 6.43 -6.45 -34.26
C PHE A 560 7.29 -7.65 -33.84
N GLU A 561 6.91 -8.86 -34.23
CA GLU A 561 7.64 -10.10 -33.97
C GLU A 561 9.05 -10.05 -34.59
N ARG A 562 9.17 -9.53 -35.82
CA ARG A 562 10.47 -9.32 -36.48
C ARG A 562 11.36 -8.32 -35.73
N ILE A 563 10.78 -7.20 -35.30
CA ILE A 563 11.53 -6.17 -34.56
C ILE A 563 11.96 -6.68 -33.19
N ARG A 564 11.10 -7.46 -32.51
CA ARG A 564 11.46 -8.16 -31.28
C ARG A 564 12.70 -9.02 -31.47
N LYS A 565 12.70 -9.90 -32.49
CA LYS A 565 13.84 -10.79 -32.80
C LYS A 565 15.13 -10.03 -33.06
N LEU A 566 15.07 -8.99 -33.91
CA LEU A 566 16.23 -8.14 -34.21
C LEU A 566 16.83 -7.45 -32.98
N ARG A 567 16.02 -7.14 -31.96
CA ARG A 567 16.46 -6.47 -30.73
C ARG A 567 16.82 -7.43 -29.59
N THR A 568 16.44 -8.71 -29.68
CA THR A 568 16.75 -9.73 -28.66
C THR A 568 17.90 -10.66 -29.06
N GLU A 569 18.20 -10.81 -30.35
CA GLU A 569 19.38 -11.55 -30.79
C GLU A 569 20.66 -10.72 -30.54
N PRO A 570 21.69 -11.29 -29.87
CA PRO A 570 23.00 -10.64 -29.81
C PRO A 570 23.56 -10.53 -31.23
N PRO A 571 24.32 -9.46 -31.56
CA PRO A 571 24.92 -9.35 -32.88
C PRO A 571 25.77 -10.59 -33.14
N ARG A 572 25.47 -11.32 -34.23
CA ARG A 572 26.29 -12.45 -34.66
C ARG A 572 27.73 -11.98 -34.76
N ALA A 573 28.61 -12.56 -33.95
CA ALA A 573 30.05 -12.39 -34.09
C ALA A 573 30.37 -12.63 -35.57
N GLN A 574 30.85 -11.60 -36.26
CA GLN A 574 31.37 -11.73 -37.61
C GLN A 574 32.42 -12.83 -37.55
N GLN A 575 32.18 -13.92 -38.28
CA GLN A 575 33.15 -14.97 -38.46
C GLN A 575 34.43 -14.29 -38.96
N ALA A 576 35.47 -14.33 -38.12
CA ALA A 576 36.81 -13.99 -38.55
C ALA A 576 37.12 -14.89 -39.74
N VAL A 577 37.15 -14.28 -40.93
CA VAL A 577 37.68 -14.92 -42.12
C VAL A 577 39.16 -15.10 -41.84
N THR A 578 39.53 -16.34 -41.54
CA THR A 578 40.91 -16.80 -41.52
C THR A 578 41.47 -16.58 -42.93
N LEU A 579 42.47 -15.71 -43.03
CA LEU A 579 43.53 -15.79 -44.03
C LEU A 579 44.83 -16.09 -43.29
#